data_AF-A0AAX2ULL8-F1
#
_entry.id   AF-A0AAX2ULL8-F1
#
_cell.length_a   1.000
_cell.length_b   1.000
_cell.length_c   1.000
_cell.angle_alpha   90.00
_cell.angle_beta   90.00
_cell.angle_gamma   90.00
#
_symmetry.space_group_name_H-M   'P 1'
#
loop_
_entity.id
_entity.type
_entity.pdbx_description
1 polymer ?
#
loop_
_entity_poly.entity_id
_entity_poly.type
_entity_poly.pdbx_seq_one_letter_code
_entity_poly.pdbx_strand_id
1 'polypeptide(L)'
;MMSFLISLARNTLKRGGVDSKCPNCIESKLPKSLQEILKDETKRKKLIIFINPPYAEATSGMTPAGTGKNKDGVALGNATYERYKDSMGKASNELFAQFFFRIYKEIPHCKLASFSTLKYVNASNFVKFREKFKAKFLKGFICPAYTFDNVKGNFPIGFF
;
A
#
# COMPACT_ATOMS: atom_id res chain seq x y z
N MET A 1 -3.07 12.84 -0.16
CA MET A 1 -3.44 11.43 -0.44
C MET A 1 -2.94 10.42 0.61
N MET A 2 -1.80 10.65 1.28
CA MET A 2 -1.25 9.76 2.33
C MET A 2 -2.13 9.56 3.58
N SER A 3 -3.03 10.51 3.88
CA SER A 3 -3.90 10.48 5.08
C SER A 3 -4.96 9.35 5.04
N PHE A 4 -5.32 8.86 3.85
CA PHE A 4 -6.43 7.90 3.69
C PHE A 4 -6.13 6.51 4.27
N LEU A 5 -4.86 6.07 4.26
CA LEU A 5 -4.50 4.74 4.71
C LEU A 5 -4.16 4.68 6.20
N ILE A 6 -3.71 5.76 6.84
CA ILE A 6 -3.29 5.74 8.25
C ILE A 6 -4.44 5.30 9.18
N SER A 7 -5.69 5.67 8.88
CA SER A 7 -6.82 5.47 9.81
C SER A 7 -7.42 4.05 9.84
N LEU A 8 -6.97 3.12 9.00
CA LEU A 8 -7.57 1.77 8.90
C LEU A 8 -6.99 0.73 9.89
N ALA A 9 -5.93 1.07 10.63
CA ALA A 9 -5.19 0.13 11.48
C ALA A 9 -5.81 -0.13 12.87
N ARG A 10 -6.99 0.41 13.21
CA ARG A 10 -7.63 0.21 14.52
C ARG A 10 -9.14 0.14 14.37
N ASN A 11 -9.68 -1.06 14.14
CA ASN A 11 -11.13 -1.28 14.10
C ASN A 11 -11.60 -1.98 15.38
N THR A 12 -12.27 -1.23 16.25
CA THR A 12 -13.50 -1.61 16.97
C THR A 12 -14.19 -0.33 17.43
N LEU A 13 -15.25 0.10 16.74
CA LEU A 13 -16.18 1.12 17.26
C LEU A 13 -17.60 0.87 16.71
N LYS A 14 -18.59 0.74 17.60
CA LYS A 14 -20.00 1.03 17.32
C LYS A 14 -20.41 2.24 18.18
N ARG A 15 -21.11 3.18 17.52
CA ARG A 15 -21.81 4.40 17.97
C ARG A 15 -21.44 5.01 19.34
N GLY A 16 -20.91 6.24 19.26
CA GLY A 16 -21.01 7.26 20.32
C GLY A 16 -20.01 7.08 21.46
N GLY A 17 -19.00 7.94 21.52
CA GLY A 17 -18.00 7.89 22.57
C GLY A 17 -17.01 6.72 22.41
N VAL A 18 -15.78 6.95 22.84
CA VAL A 18 -14.74 5.92 22.86
C VAL A 18 -15.21 4.75 23.75
N ASP A 19 -15.10 3.52 23.26
CA ASP A 19 -15.45 2.30 24.00
C ASP A 19 -14.66 2.24 25.32
N SER A 20 -15.36 2.21 26.45
CA SER A 20 -14.76 2.13 27.80
C SER A 20 -13.95 0.84 28.03
N LYS A 21 -14.08 -0.15 27.14
CA LYS A 21 -13.26 -1.38 27.15
C LYS A 21 -11.96 -1.28 26.37
N CYS A 22 -11.76 -0.20 25.61
CA CYS A 22 -10.54 0.00 24.82
C CYS A 22 -9.77 1.23 25.34
N PRO A 23 -8.89 1.06 26.33
CA PRO A 23 -8.20 2.17 26.97
C PRO A 23 -7.33 3.01 26.01
N ASN A 24 -7.02 2.50 24.82
CA ASN A 24 -6.15 3.14 23.82
C ASN A 24 -6.81 3.34 22.44
N CYS A 25 -8.15 3.25 22.36
CA CYS A 25 -8.84 3.48 21.09
C CYS A 25 -8.88 4.98 20.75
N ILE A 26 -8.53 5.30 19.50
CA ILE A 26 -8.59 6.65 18.96
C ILE A 26 -9.80 6.72 18.03
N GLU A 27 -10.53 7.82 18.06
CA GLU A 27 -11.60 8.08 17.10
C GLU A 27 -11.08 8.01 15.67
N SER A 28 -11.82 7.31 14.80
CA SER A 28 -11.43 7.17 13.40
C SER A 28 -11.55 8.51 12.68
N LYS A 29 -10.52 8.86 11.90
CA LYS A 29 -10.54 10.06 11.04
C LYS A 29 -11.34 9.86 9.75
N LEU A 30 -11.87 8.66 9.51
CA LEU A 30 -12.65 8.36 8.33
C LEU A 30 -14.10 8.85 8.48
N PRO A 31 -14.75 9.34 7.41
CA PRO A 31 -16.17 9.62 7.43
C PRO A 31 -17.00 8.41 7.89
N LYS A 32 -18.09 8.65 8.63
CA LYS A 32 -18.96 7.58 9.16
C LYS A 32 -19.43 6.61 8.09
N SER A 33 -19.82 7.13 6.92
CA SER A 33 -20.24 6.32 5.76
C SER A 33 -19.16 5.34 5.29
N LEU A 34 -17.89 5.77 5.24
CA LEU A 34 -16.78 4.90 4.87
C LEU A 34 -16.51 3.85 5.96
N GLN A 35 -16.60 4.22 7.24
CA GLN A 35 -16.46 3.26 8.33
C GLN A 35 -17.54 2.17 8.26
N GLU A 36 -18.78 2.52 7.90
CA GLU A 36 -19.87 1.56 7.70
C GLU A 36 -19.59 0.62 6.52
N ILE A 37 -19.09 1.15 5.40
CA ILE A 37 -18.69 0.33 4.24
C ILE A 37 -17.58 -0.65 4.64
N LEU A 38 -16.59 -0.22 5.42
CA LEU A 38 -15.46 -1.07 5.82
C LEU A 38 -15.86 -2.22 6.77
N LYS A 39 -16.94 -2.04 7.55
CA LYS A 39 -17.46 -3.04 8.50
C LYS A 39 -18.45 -4.02 7.87
N ASP A 40 -19.01 -3.68 6.71
CA ASP A 40 -19.98 -4.50 6.00
C ASP A 40 -19.30 -5.19 4.81
N GLU A 41 -19.22 -6.52 4.84
CA GLU A 41 -18.55 -7.28 3.79
C GLU A 41 -19.19 -7.08 2.40
N THR A 42 -20.52 -6.99 2.33
CA THR A 42 -21.25 -6.85 1.07
C THR A 42 -21.01 -5.49 0.44
N LYS A 43 -20.92 -4.43 1.26
CA LYS A 43 -20.58 -3.08 0.81
C LYS A 43 -19.09 -2.98 0.48
N ARG A 44 -18.21 -3.57 1.30
CA ARG A 44 -16.75 -3.59 1.08
C ARG A 44 -16.35 -4.28 -0.23
N LYS A 45 -17.07 -5.34 -0.65
CA LYS A 45 -16.87 -5.98 -1.97
C LYS A 45 -17.09 -5.03 -3.15
N LYS A 46 -17.85 -3.96 -2.95
CA LYS A 46 -18.11 -2.91 -3.95
C LYS A 46 -17.14 -1.73 -3.82
N LEU A 47 -16.34 -1.66 -2.74
CA LEU A 47 -15.37 -0.60 -2.51
C LEU A 47 -14.23 -0.68 -3.53
N ILE A 48 -13.96 0.43 -4.19
CA ILE A 48 -12.79 0.62 -5.05
C ILE A 48 -11.82 1.53 -4.33
N ILE A 49 -10.60 1.07 -4.14
CA ILE A 49 -9.48 1.88 -3.64
C ILE A 49 -8.65 2.26 -4.86
N PHE A 50 -8.75 3.52 -5.26
CA PHE A 50 -7.97 4.07 -6.36
C PHE A 50 -6.77 4.84 -5.79
N ILE A 51 -5.55 4.41 -6.10
CA ILE A 51 -4.33 5.04 -5.56
C ILE A 51 -3.24 5.19 -6.62
N ASN A 52 -2.39 6.20 -6.41
CA ASN A 52 -1.11 6.32 -7.07
C ASN A 52 -0.01 6.39 -5.99
N PRO A 53 0.40 5.24 -5.41
CA PRO A 53 1.37 5.24 -4.33
C PRO A 53 2.72 5.79 -4.80
N PRO A 54 3.50 6.41 -3.89
CA PRO A 54 4.83 6.92 -4.22
C PRO A 54 5.76 5.81 -4.72
N TYR A 55 6.55 6.12 -5.75
CA TYR A 55 7.58 5.24 -6.29
C TYR A 55 8.90 5.48 -5.54
N ALA A 56 9.13 4.72 -4.46
CA ALA A 56 10.34 4.82 -3.66
C ALA A 56 10.74 3.45 -3.11
N GLU A 57 12.02 3.09 -3.30
CA GLU A 57 12.66 1.90 -2.77
C GLU A 57 13.70 2.34 -1.72
N ALA A 58 13.74 1.67 -0.57
CA ALA A 58 14.85 1.78 0.36
C ALA A 58 16.00 0.89 -0.10
N THR A 59 17.01 1.48 -0.74
CA THR A 59 18.26 0.79 -1.04
C THR A 59 19.15 0.75 0.20
N SER A 60 19.62 -0.43 0.60
CA SER A 60 20.74 -0.57 1.53
C SER A 60 21.98 0.04 0.86
N GLY A 61 22.57 1.06 1.48
CA GLY A 61 23.69 1.81 0.92
C GLY A 61 24.86 0.90 0.56
N MET A 62 25.09 0.67 -0.73
CA MET A 62 26.36 0.35 -1.37
C MET A 62 26.16 0.50 -2.88
N THR A 63 26.15 1.74 -3.38
CA THR A 63 26.47 2.00 -4.78
C THR A 63 28.01 2.07 -4.90
N PRO A 64 28.66 1.41 -5.88
CA PRO A 64 30.10 1.55 -6.14
C PRO A 64 30.51 2.93 -6.68
N ALA A 65 29.68 3.96 -6.54
CA ALA A 65 29.93 5.32 -7.02
C ALA A 65 29.47 6.30 -5.92
N GLY A 66 30.44 6.78 -5.15
CA GLY A 66 30.25 7.55 -3.93
C GLY A 66 29.86 9.02 -4.14
N THR A 67 28.68 9.30 -4.68
CA THR A 67 28.21 10.70 -4.84
C THR A 67 26.72 10.95 -4.56
N GLY A 68 25.91 9.94 -4.22
CA GLY A 68 24.48 10.13 -3.95
C GLY A 68 24.12 9.97 -2.48
N LYS A 69 23.78 11.05 -1.76
CA LYS A 69 22.97 10.93 -0.54
C LYS A 69 21.65 10.26 -0.92
N ASN A 70 21.52 8.96 -0.65
CA ASN A 70 20.26 8.24 -0.81
C ASN A 70 19.20 8.91 0.08
N LYS A 71 17.98 9.10 -0.43
CA LYS A 71 16.86 9.61 0.39
C LYS A 71 16.67 8.65 1.56
N ASP A 72 16.84 9.15 2.78
CA ASP A 72 16.76 8.39 4.02
C ASP A 72 15.51 7.50 4.04
N GLY A 73 15.73 6.18 4.09
CA GLY A 73 14.82 5.09 4.44
C GLY A 73 13.30 5.33 4.44
N VAL A 74 12.69 5.98 3.44
CA VAL A 74 11.26 6.35 3.47
C VAL A 74 10.36 5.12 3.58
N ALA A 75 10.79 3.99 3.03
CA ALA A 75 10.09 2.72 3.14
C ALA A 75 10.38 1.98 4.46
N LEU A 76 11.45 2.32 5.18
CA LEU A 76 11.83 1.66 6.44
C LEU A 76 11.13 2.34 7.63
N GLY A 77 11.00 1.61 8.74
CA GLY A 77 10.58 2.18 10.03
C GLY A 77 9.13 2.66 10.13
N ASN A 78 8.30 2.41 9.13
CA ASN A 78 6.85 2.65 9.24
C ASN A 78 6.11 1.40 9.72
N ALA A 79 4.91 1.59 10.28
CA ALA A 79 4.14 0.50 10.89
C ALA A 79 3.80 -0.65 9.93
N THR A 80 3.64 -0.37 8.63
CA THR A 80 3.34 -1.40 7.62
C THR A 80 4.57 -2.25 7.35
N TYR A 81 5.73 -1.60 7.20
CA TYR A 81 7.01 -2.27 7.08
C TYR A 81 7.25 -3.18 8.29
N GLU A 82 7.20 -2.65 9.52
CA GLU A 82 7.46 -3.45 10.72
C GLU A 82 6.50 -4.62 10.90
N ARG A 83 5.22 -4.42 10.57
CA ARG A 83 4.19 -5.46 10.72
C ARG A 83 4.30 -6.58 9.68
N TYR A 84 4.73 -6.28 8.46
CA TYR A 84 4.60 -7.19 7.32
C TYR A 84 5.90 -7.52 6.60
N LYS A 85 7.05 -6.94 6.98
CA LYS A 85 8.35 -7.15 6.31
C LYS A 85 8.70 -8.62 6.10
N ASP A 86 8.48 -9.46 7.10
CA ASP A 86 8.78 -10.89 7.02
C ASP A 86 7.87 -11.61 6.01
N SER A 87 6.62 -11.16 5.86
CA SER A 87 5.69 -11.72 4.87
C SER A 87 6.00 -11.27 3.45
N MET A 88 6.59 -10.09 3.27
CA MET A 88 6.90 -9.50 1.96
C MET A 88 8.33 -9.82 1.50
N GLY A 89 9.26 -10.11 2.41
CA GLY A 89 10.68 -10.26 2.09
C GLY A 89 11.27 -8.93 1.61
N LYS A 90 12.15 -8.98 0.60
CA LYS A 90 12.80 -7.78 0.04
C LYS A 90 11.81 -6.77 -0.55
N ALA A 91 10.63 -7.21 -1.01
CA ALA A 91 9.57 -6.31 -1.47
C ALA A 91 9.10 -5.32 -0.39
N SER A 92 9.35 -5.59 0.89
CA SER A 92 9.05 -4.63 1.96
C SER A 92 9.84 -3.33 1.85
N ASN A 93 10.98 -3.31 1.16
CA ASN A 93 11.73 -2.08 0.91
C ASN A 93 11.06 -1.16 -0.12
N GLU A 94 9.99 -1.60 -0.77
CA GLU A 94 9.26 -0.85 -1.80
C GLU A 94 7.97 -0.28 -1.22
N LEU A 95 7.85 1.05 -1.23
CA LEU A 95 6.74 1.71 -0.54
C LEU A 95 5.38 1.37 -1.18
N PHE A 96 5.29 1.28 -2.51
CA PHE A 96 4.05 0.86 -3.18
C PHE A 96 3.64 -0.57 -2.78
N ALA A 97 4.59 -1.47 -2.58
CA ALA A 97 4.33 -2.85 -2.19
C ALA A 97 3.71 -2.91 -0.79
N GLN A 98 4.18 -2.07 0.13
CA GLN A 98 3.59 -1.94 1.45
C GLN A 98 2.14 -1.47 1.39
N PHE A 99 1.82 -0.48 0.54
CA PHE A 99 0.44 -0.04 0.34
C PHE A 99 -0.45 -1.17 -0.16
N PHE A 100 0.01 -1.91 -1.17
CA PHE A 100 -0.74 -3.05 -1.74
C PHE A 100 -0.99 -4.12 -0.69
N PHE A 101 0.07 -4.52 0.02
CA PHE A 101 -0.01 -5.56 1.02
C PHE A 101 -0.93 -5.20 2.17
N ARG A 102 -0.86 -3.94 2.63
CA ARG A 102 -1.73 -3.44 3.68
C ARG A 102 -3.19 -3.44 3.28
N ILE A 103 -3.51 -2.93 2.10
CA ILE A 103 -4.87 -2.96 1.57
C ILE A 103 -5.38 -4.40 1.48
N TYR A 104 -4.56 -5.30 0.94
CA TYR A 104 -4.89 -6.72 0.81
C TYR A 104 -5.14 -7.40 2.16
N LYS A 105 -4.35 -7.08 3.19
CA LYS A 105 -4.48 -7.67 4.54
C LYS A 105 -5.58 -7.04 5.38
N GLU A 106 -5.78 -5.73 5.29
CA GLU A 106 -6.65 -4.97 6.19
C GLU A 106 -8.04 -4.70 5.59
N ILE A 107 -8.21 -4.76 4.26
CA ILE A 107 -9.47 -4.48 3.55
C ILE A 107 -9.79 -5.63 2.59
N PRO A 108 -10.12 -6.82 3.10
CA PRO A 108 -10.35 -7.98 2.24
C PRO A 108 -11.54 -7.77 1.31
N HIS A 109 -11.44 -8.36 0.12
CA HIS A 109 -12.45 -8.34 -0.95
C HIS A 109 -12.75 -6.99 -1.60
N CYS A 110 -12.06 -5.90 -1.23
CA CYS A 110 -12.15 -4.67 -2.02
C CYS A 110 -11.51 -4.83 -3.40
N LYS A 111 -11.80 -3.90 -4.30
CA LYS A 111 -11.08 -3.75 -5.57
C LYS A 111 -9.99 -2.72 -5.38
N LEU A 112 -8.75 -3.09 -5.69
CA LEU A 112 -7.63 -2.16 -5.77
C LEU A 112 -7.48 -1.75 -7.23
N ALA A 113 -7.44 -0.44 -7.48
CA ALA A 113 -7.11 0.16 -8.76
C ALA A 113 -5.85 1.03 -8.54
N SER A 114 -4.72 0.66 -9.14
CA SER A 114 -3.46 1.37 -8.84
C SER A 114 -2.56 1.55 -10.04
N PHE A 115 -1.93 2.72 -10.09
CA PHE A 115 -0.73 2.92 -10.89
C PHE A 115 0.51 2.51 -10.10
N SER A 116 1.35 1.64 -10.66
CA SER A 116 2.65 1.28 -10.06
C SER A 116 3.64 0.80 -11.11
N THR A 117 4.90 0.69 -10.71
CA THR A 117 5.87 -0.10 -11.49
C THR A 117 5.43 -1.57 -11.55
N LEU A 118 5.94 -2.30 -12.54
CA LEU A 118 5.63 -3.72 -12.75
C LEU A 118 6.39 -4.68 -11.80
N LYS A 119 7.21 -4.16 -10.87
CA LYS A 119 8.15 -4.97 -10.06
C LYS A 119 7.44 -6.11 -9.30
N TYR A 120 6.23 -5.88 -8.79
CA TYR A 120 5.52 -6.94 -8.05
C TYR A 120 5.12 -8.13 -8.91
N VAL A 121 4.97 -7.92 -10.22
CA VAL A 121 4.64 -8.97 -11.18
C VAL A 121 5.88 -9.80 -11.52
N ASN A 122 7.00 -9.15 -11.88
CA ASN A 122 8.13 -9.82 -12.53
C ASN A 122 9.46 -9.83 -11.75
N ALA A 123 9.66 -8.95 -10.76
CA ALA A 123 10.95 -8.83 -10.10
C ALA A 123 11.21 -10.03 -9.17
N SER A 124 12.47 -10.45 -9.10
CA SER A 124 12.94 -11.53 -8.22
C SER A 124 12.79 -11.18 -6.74
N ASN A 125 13.00 -9.91 -6.37
CA ASN A 125 12.81 -9.41 -4.99
C ASN A 125 11.37 -9.57 -4.48
N PHE A 126 10.40 -9.83 -5.37
CA PHE A 126 8.97 -9.97 -5.06
C PHE A 126 8.45 -11.41 -5.02
N VAL A 127 9.31 -12.43 -5.10
CA VAL A 127 8.87 -13.84 -5.04
C VAL A 127 8.06 -14.11 -3.76
N LYS A 128 8.61 -13.78 -2.58
CA LYS A 128 7.93 -13.97 -1.28
C LYS A 128 6.64 -13.14 -1.18
N PHE A 129 6.65 -11.92 -1.72
CA PHE A 129 5.45 -11.10 -1.81
C PHE A 129 4.35 -11.80 -2.62
N ARG A 130 4.67 -12.35 -3.80
CA ARG A 130 3.71 -13.06 -4.67
C ARG A 130 3.23 -14.38 -4.08
N GLU A 131 3.94 -14.99 -3.15
CA GLU A 131 3.44 -16.16 -2.39
C GLU A 131 2.28 -15.79 -1.47
N LYS A 132 2.27 -14.55 -0.94
CA LYS A 132 1.28 -14.08 0.03
C LYS A 132 0.19 -13.20 -0.58
N PHE A 133 0.56 -12.31 -1.50
CA PHE A 133 -0.35 -11.43 -2.22
C PHE A 133 -0.95 -12.17 -3.42
N LYS A 134 -2.10 -12.81 -3.18
CA LYS A 134 -2.84 -13.61 -4.17
C LYS A 134 -4.09 -12.87 -4.65
N ALA A 135 -4.00 -11.56 -4.82
CA ALA A 135 -5.08 -10.77 -5.40
C ALA A 135 -5.38 -11.25 -6.82
N LYS A 136 -6.67 -11.34 -7.17
CA LYS A 136 -7.10 -11.70 -8.52
C LYS A 136 -6.96 -10.47 -9.42
N PHE A 137 -6.10 -10.55 -10.43
CA PHE A 137 -6.05 -9.55 -11.49
C PHE A 137 -7.37 -9.55 -12.27
N LEU A 138 -7.95 -8.37 -12.51
CA LEU A 138 -9.21 -8.21 -13.22
C LEU A 138 -9.00 -7.63 -14.61
N LYS A 139 -8.48 -6.40 -14.68
CA LYS A 139 -8.26 -5.63 -15.91
C LYS A 139 -7.15 -4.61 -15.65
N GLY A 140 -6.50 -4.15 -16.71
CA GLY A 140 -5.44 -3.16 -16.60
C GLY A 140 -4.87 -2.77 -17.95
N PHE A 141 -3.93 -1.83 -17.94
CA PHE A 141 -3.15 -1.43 -19.11
C PHE A 141 -1.74 -0.99 -18.69
N ILE A 142 -0.83 -0.91 -19.65
CA ILE A 142 0.52 -0.41 -19.44
C ILE A 142 0.70 0.85 -20.26
N CYS A 143 1.35 1.85 -19.69
CA CYS A 143 1.70 3.09 -20.36
C CYS A 143 3.17 3.47 -20.04
N PRO A 144 3.84 4.24 -20.91
CA PRO A 144 5.19 4.73 -20.63
C PRO A 144 5.19 5.71 -19.46
N ALA A 145 6.22 5.67 -18.61
CA ALA A 145 6.32 6.52 -17.44
C ALA A 145 6.28 8.02 -17.75
N TYR A 146 6.84 8.43 -18.89
CA TYR A 146 6.85 9.82 -19.36
C TYR A 146 5.46 10.38 -19.71
N THR A 147 4.39 9.58 -19.68
CA THR A 147 3.02 10.08 -19.81
C THR A 147 2.48 10.70 -18.51
N PHE A 148 3.19 10.55 -17.39
CA PHE A 148 2.84 11.18 -16.12
C PHE A 148 3.62 12.48 -15.96
N ASP A 149 2.91 13.56 -15.62
CA ASP A 149 3.53 14.84 -15.31
C ASP A 149 4.62 14.68 -14.25
N ASN A 150 5.78 15.27 -14.51
CA ASN A 150 6.97 15.26 -13.63
C ASN A 150 7.63 13.89 -13.44
N VAL A 151 7.28 12.86 -14.22
CA VAL A 151 8.00 11.59 -14.26
C VAL A 151 8.95 11.56 -15.46
N LYS A 152 10.25 11.64 -15.20
CA LYS A 152 11.29 11.49 -16.22
C LYS A 152 11.73 10.03 -16.30
N GLY A 153 11.76 9.46 -17.50
CA GLY A 153 12.30 8.12 -17.75
C GLY A 153 11.50 7.32 -18.76
N ASN A 154 12.13 6.28 -19.30
CA ASN A 154 11.53 5.36 -20.26
C ASN A 154 11.38 3.97 -19.62
N PHE A 155 10.36 3.81 -18.79
CA PHE A 155 10.01 2.54 -18.14
C PHE A 155 8.49 2.37 -18.12
N PRO A 156 7.96 1.13 -18.06
CA PRO A 156 6.52 0.91 -18.03
C PRO A 156 5.92 1.21 -16.64
N ILE A 157 4.76 1.88 -16.64
CA ILE A 157 3.85 1.99 -15.50
C ILE A 157 2.59 1.19 -15.84
N GLY A 158 2.20 0.30 -14.94
CA GLY A 158 0.97 -0.46 -15.04
C GLY A 158 -0.16 0.21 -14.29
N PHE A 159 -1.35 0.19 -14.87
CA PHE A 159 -2.63 0.34 -14.18
C PHE A 159 -3.21 -1.06 -13.97
N PHE A 160 -3.45 -1.44 -12.71
CA PHE A 160 -3.93 -2.77 -12.32
C PHE A 160 -5.18 -2.71 -11.47
#